data_AF-A0A3D1ZLX1-F1
#
_entry.id   AF-A0A3D1ZLX1-F1
#
_cell.length_a   1.000
_cell.length_b   1.000
_cell.length_c   1.000
_cell.angle_alpha   90.00
_cell.angle_beta   90.00
_cell.angle_gamma   90.00
#
_symmetry.space_group_name_H-M   'P 1'
#
loop_
_entity.id
_entity.type
_entity.pdbx_description
1 polymer ?
#
loop_
_entity_poly.entity_id
_entity_poly.type
_entity_poly.pdbx_seq_one_letter_code
_entity_poly.pdbx_strand_id
1 'polypeptide(L)' 'PSWFDDWRLWPSITAVKKNQLFVVNADTMVRHAPRILLGAEQLCRHLAKARVSDEVKGE' A
#
# COMPACT_ATOMS: atom_id res chain seq x y z
N PRO A 1 -0.86 12.85 -4.57
CA PRO A 1 0.02 13.40 -5.63
C PRO A 1 -0.45 12.90 -6.99
N SER A 2 -0.29 13.67 -8.07
CA SER A 2 -0.75 13.26 -9.41
C SER A 2 -0.17 11.91 -9.83
N TRP A 3 1.12 11.67 -9.59
CA TRP A 3 1.79 10.40 -9.90
C TRP A 3 1.12 9.18 -9.27
N PHE A 4 0.49 9.33 -8.10
CA PHE A 4 -0.18 8.24 -7.41
C PHE A 4 -1.53 7.92 -8.06
N ASP A 5 -2.25 8.96 -8.47
CA ASP A 5 -3.54 8.83 -9.14
C ASP A 5 -3.36 8.26 -10.56
N ASP A 6 -2.22 8.49 -11.20
CA ASP A 6 -1.88 7.92 -12.51
C ASP A 6 -1.92 6.39 -12.50
N TRP A 7 -1.61 5.73 -11.36
CA TRP A 7 -1.70 4.26 -11.24
C TRP A 7 -3.11 3.71 -11.54
N ARG A 8 -4.15 4.54 -11.40
CA ARG A 8 -5.53 4.14 -11.73
C ARG A 8 -5.77 3.94 -13.22
N LEU A 9 -4.87 4.41 -14.09
CA LEU A 9 -4.94 4.21 -15.54
C LEU A 9 -4.73 2.74 -15.96
N TRP A 10 -4.25 1.88 -15.06
CA TRP A 10 -4.02 0.45 -15.34
C TRP A 10 -4.98 -0.45 -14.56
N PRO A 11 -6.26 -0.53 -14.97
CA PRO A 11 -7.27 -1.30 -14.27
C PRO A 11 -7.05 -2.82 -14.35
N SER A 12 -6.10 -3.32 -15.14
CA SER A 12 -5.75 -4.74 -15.19
C SER A 12 -5.01 -5.19 -13.91
N ILE A 13 -4.33 -4.28 -13.22
CA ILE A 13 -3.58 -4.56 -11.99
C ILE A 13 -4.55 -4.89 -10.85
N THR A 14 -4.36 -6.03 -10.18
CA THR A 14 -5.24 -6.49 -9.10
C THR A 14 -5.40 -5.47 -7.97
N ALA A 15 -4.30 -4.82 -7.55
CA ALA A 15 -4.34 -3.79 -6.53
C ALA A 15 -5.20 -2.58 -6.94
N VAL A 16 -5.20 -2.19 -8.22
CA VAL A 16 -6.06 -1.12 -8.74
C VAL A 16 -7.53 -1.56 -8.71
N LYS A 17 -7.84 -2.76 -9.21
CA LYS A 17 -9.21 -3.33 -9.18
C LYS A 17 -9.80 -3.42 -7.78
N LYS A 18 -8.95 -3.74 -6.79
CA LYS A 18 -9.34 -3.88 -5.39
C LYS A 18 -9.26 -2.56 -4.60
N ASN A 19 -8.92 -1.46 -5.25
CA ASN A 19 -8.69 -0.17 -4.60
C ASN A 19 -7.67 -0.24 -3.43
N GLN A 20 -6.64 -1.06 -3.61
CA GLN A 20 -5.55 -1.34 -2.67
C GLN A 20 -4.27 -0.61 -3.07
N LEU A 21 -4.38 0.66 -3.47
CA LEU A 21 -3.23 1.53 -3.70
C LEU A 21 -2.91 2.29 -2.41
N PHE A 22 -1.66 2.21 -1.95
CA PHE A 22 -1.23 2.83 -0.70
C PHE A 22 0.11 3.55 -0.87
N VAL A 23 0.30 4.63 -0.11
CA VAL A 23 1.57 5.35 -0.03
C VAL A 23 2.21 5.10 1.32
N VAL A 24 3.51 4.86 1.33
CA VAL A 24 4.35 4.87 2.54
C VAL A 24 5.39 5.98 2.38
N ASN A 25 5.69 6.70 3.46
CA ASN A 25 6.66 7.78 3.42
C ASN A 25 8.06 7.23 3.07
N ALA A 26 8.61 7.69 1.94
CA ALA A 26 9.89 7.26 1.41
C ALA A 26 11.05 7.52 2.38
N ASP A 27 11.09 8.66 3.08
CA ASP A 27 12.16 8.98 4.03
C ASP A 27 12.26 7.98 5.18
N THR A 28 11.14 7.32 5.50
CA THR A 28 11.04 6.27 6.52
C THR A 28 11.12 4.86 5.95
N MET A 29 11.32 4.67 4.64
CA MET A 29 11.35 3.35 4.02
C MET A 29 12.65 3.07 3.29
N VAL A 30 13.13 4.02 2.49
CA VAL A 30 14.31 3.82 1.63
C VAL A 30 15.61 4.21 2.31
N ARG A 31 15.54 4.87 3.48
CA ARG A 31 16.71 5.26 4.27
C ARG A 31 16.86 4.29 5.44
N HIS A 32 17.88 3.43 5.37
CA HIS A 32 18.19 2.44 6.41
C HIS A 32 18.76 3.09 7.66
N ALA A 33 17.87 3.65 8.49
CA ALA A 33 18.15 4.28 9.77
C ALA A 33 17.07 3.85 10.79
N PRO A 34 17.19 4.15 12.10
CA PRO A 34 16.22 3.69 13.10
C PRO A 34 14.76 4.05 12.80
N ARG A 35 14.52 5.17 12.11
CA ARG A 35 13.18 5.59 11.66
C ARG A 35 12.53 4.64 10.63
N ILE A 36 13.27 3.67 10.09
CA ILE A 36 12.72 2.67 9.15
C ILE A 36 11.58 1.87 9.77
N LEU A 37 11.60 1.67 11.09
CA LEU A 37 10.54 0.98 11.82
C LEU A 37 9.18 1.70 11.70
N LEU A 38 9.17 3.04 11.55
CA LEU A 38 7.94 3.81 11.34
C LEU A 38 7.34 3.55 9.95
N GLY A 39 8.18 3.43 8.92
CA GLY A 39 7.74 3.07 7.57
C GLY A 39 7.27 1.62 7.51
N ALA A 40 8.02 0.71 8.15
CA ALA A 40 7.66 -0.70 8.24
C ALA A 40 6.30 -0.91 8.93
N GLU A 41 6.03 -0.18 10.01
CA GLU A 41 4.74 -0.22 10.70
C GLU A 41 3.58 0.28 9.80
N GLN A 42 3.79 1.35 9.03
CA GLN A 42 2.82 1.82 8.03
C GLN A 42 2.55 0.77 6.94
N LEU A 43 3.61 0.14 6.42
CA LEU A 43 3.51 -0.94 5.44
C LEU A 43 2.70 -2.12 6.01
N CYS A 44 3.00 -2.55 7.24
CA CYS A 44 2.27 -3.62 7.91
C CYS A 44 0.76 -3.32 8.04
N ARG A 45 0.40 -2.08 8.38
CA ARG A 45 -1.02 -1.66 8.43
C ARG A 45 -1.71 -1.75 7.06
N HIS A 46 -1.05 -1.35 5.99
CA HIS A 46 -1.61 -1.44 4.63
C HIS A 46 -1.78 -2.90 4.20
N LEU A 47 -0.80 -3.75 4.48
CA LEU A 47 -0.87 -5.19 4.21
C LEU A 47 -2.00 -5.86 4.99
N ALA A 48 -2.17 -5.52 6.26
CA ALA A 48 -3.28 -6.05 7.08
C ALA A 48 -4.64 -5.67 6.48
N LYS A 49 -4.84 -4.41 6.08
CA LYS A 49 -6.08 -3.97 5.41
C LYS A 49 -6.36 -4.75 4.13
N ALA A 50 -5.34 -4.95 3.31
CA ALA A 50 -5.49 -5.69 2.05
C ALA A 50 -5.88 -7.16 2.28
N ARG A 51 -5.30 -7.82 3.29
CA ARG A 51 -5.63 -9.21 3.67
C ARG A 51 -7.06 -9.34 4.16
N VAL A 52 -7.49 -8.50 5.10
CA VAL A 52 -8.88 -8.52 5.61
C VAL A 52 -9.89 -8.28 4.48
N SER A 53 -9.57 -7.38 3.56
CA SER A 53 -10.45 -7.09 2.41
C SER A 53 -10.53 -8.25 1.41
N ASP A 54 -9.48 -9.07 1.33
CA ASP A 54 -9.46 -10.27 0.49
C ASP A 54 -10.22 -11.43 1.14
N GLU A 55 -10.13 -11.56 2.46
CA GLU A 55 -10.89 -12.55 3.25
C GLU A 55 -12.40 -12.31 3.16
N VAL A 56 -12.86 -11.06 3.33
CA VAL A 56 -14.29 -10.69 3.25
C VAL A 56 -14.90 -10.95 1.85
N LYS A 57 -14.08 -11.07 0.81
CA LYS A 57 -14.56 -11.26 -0.58
C LYS A 57 -14.56 -12.73 -1.02
N GLY A 58 -13.99 -13.62 -0.22
CA GLY A 58 -13.90 -15.06 -0.49
C GLY A 58 -15.03 -15.91 0.10
N GLU A 59 -15.93 -15.28 0.86
CA GLU A 59 -17.10 -15.86 1.53
C GLU A 59 -18.40 -15.35 0.88
#